data_AF-A0A366LE95-F1
#
_entry.id   AF-A0A366LE95-F1
#
_cell.length_a   1.000
_cell.length_b   1.000
_cell.length_c   1.000
_cell.angle_alpha   90.00
_cell.angle_beta   90.00
_cell.angle_gamma   90.00
#
_symmetry.space_group_name_H-M   'P 1'
#
loop_
_entity.id
_entity.type
_entity.pdbx_description
1 polymer ?
#
loop_
_entity_poly.entity_id
_entity_poly.type
_entity_poly.pdbx_seq_one_letter_code
_entity_poly.pdbx_strand_id
1 'polypeptide(L)'
;MKTKRPLLYFFCVLIGSALILPACAQQHEKNTQEQESPKSMDSTQTSPKAAAKPAEKNLDKMLSGLKESMISYLKSAEPPYTMDDIDSCEKILKAYIVAINASKSKEQGMEIVKTTVLNLNKLNGKTEESLIETSEREQIAEIIVLAASRKGYNTVDEDITEEWREW
;
A
#
# COMPACT_ATOMS: atom_id res chain seq x y z
N MET A 1 -28.79 -27.54 30.74
CA MET A 1 -27.57 -28.06 31.39
C MET A 1 -26.90 -29.11 30.51
N LYS A 2 -25.72 -28.82 29.97
CA LYS A 2 -24.63 -29.78 29.66
C LYS A 2 -23.38 -28.92 29.42
N THR A 3 -22.26 -29.30 30.02
CA THR A 3 -21.19 -28.35 30.37
C THR A 3 -19.81 -28.87 30.01
N LYS A 4 -18.91 -27.94 29.64
CA LYS A 4 -17.43 -28.04 29.75
C LYS A 4 -16.78 -29.05 28.78
N ARG A 5 -15.54 -28.87 28.28
CA ARG A 5 -14.43 -27.93 28.62
C ARG A 5 -13.53 -27.70 27.39
N PRO A 6 -12.68 -26.65 27.37
CA PRO A 6 -11.71 -26.40 26.29
C PRO A 6 -10.39 -27.14 26.50
N LEU A 7 -9.63 -27.31 25.41
CA LEU A 7 -8.23 -27.73 25.43
C LEU A 7 -7.30 -26.50 25.41
N LEU A 8 -6.78 -26.14 26.58
CA LEU A 8 -5.57 -25.30 26.68
C LEU A 8 -4.35 -26.22 26.60
N TYR A 9 -3.47 -26.00 25.62
CA TYR A 9 -2.11 -26.50 25.66
C TYR A 9 -1.16 -25.38 26.10
N PHE A 10 -0.84 -25.39 27.40
CA PHE A 10 0.31 -24.69 27.96
C PHE A 10 1.57 -25.51 27.64
N PHE A 11 2.56 -24.89 26.99
CA PHE A 11 3.96 -25.31 27.14
C PHE A 11 4.82 -24.06 27.34
N CYS A 12 5.28 -23.88 28.57
CA CYS A 12 6.36 -22.97 28.93
C CYS A 12 7.72 -23.69 28.81
N VAL A 13 8.78 -22.96 29.16
CA VAL A 13 10.18 -23.40 29.38
C VAL A 13 11.07 -23.33 28.13
N LEU A 14 12.29 -22.77 28.15
CA LEU A 14 12.93 -21.62 28.83
C LEU A 14 14.45 -21.63 28.50
N ILE A 15 15.11 -20.48 28.62
CA ILE A 15 16.59 -20.30 28.82
C ILE A 15 17.51 -20.62 27.61
N GLY A 16 18.55 -19.80 27.44
CA GLY A 16 19.66 -20.03 26.50
C GLY A 16 20.29 -18.73 25.95
N SER A 17 20.61 -17.76 26.81
CA SER A 17 22.00 -17.44 27.20
C SER A 17 22.76 -16.52 26.23
N ALA A 18 23.09 -15.32 26.69
CA ALA A 18 23.93 -14.37 25.97
C ALA A 18 25.42 -14.74 26.05
N LEU A 19 26.16 -14.49 24.97
CA LEU A 19 27.62 -14.40 24.97
C LEU A 19 28.06 -13.10 24.29
N ILE A 20 28.77 -12.27 25.05
CA ILE A 20 29.53 -11.10 24.60
C ILE A 20 31.00 -11.53 24.48
N LEU A 21 31.79 -10.90 23.59
CA LEU A 21 33.24 -10.57 23.65
C LEU A 21 33.78 -10.38 22.19
N PRO A 22 35.01 -9.88 21.93
CA PRO A 22 35.20 -8.44 21.72
C PRO A 22 36.03 -8.10 20.45
N ALA A 23 36.49 -6.85 20.35
CA ALA A 23 37.16 -6.28 19.17
C ALA A 23 38.63 -6.68 18.95
N CYS A 24 39.06 -6.61 17.68
CA CYS A 24 40.43 -6.37 17.21
C CYS A 24 40.30 -5.79 15.77
N ALA A 25 40.53 -4.51 15.49
CA ALA A 25 41.82 -3.83 15.37
C ALA A 25 42.71 -4.34 14.21
N GLN A 26 42.85 -3.53 13.14
CA GLN A 26 44.15 -3.13 12.57
C GLN A 26 43.99 -2.03 11.49
N GLN A 27 44.99 -1.17 11.38
CA GLN A 27 45.08 -0.05 10.43
C GLN A 27 46.15 -0.34 9.37
N HIS A 28 46.00 0.25 8.18
CA HIS A 28 47.08 0.61 7.24
C HIS A 28 46.55 1.80 6.41
N GLU A 29 46.96 3.04 6.66
CA GLU A 29 48.18 3.73 6.20
C GLU A 29 48.21 4.13 4.70
N LYS A 30 48.19 5.47 4.46
CA LYS A 30 48.92 6.25 3.41
C LYS A 30 48.53 6.06 1.92
N ASN A 31 48.67 7.04 1.01
CA ASN A 31 49.12 8.45 1.08
C ASN A 31 48.61 9.29 -0.14
N THR A 32 49.01 10.58 -0.20
CA THR A 32 49.03 11.51 -1.38
C THR A 32 47.76 12.39 -1.53
N GLN A 33 47.73 13.63 -0.98
CA GLN A 33 48.23 14.92 -1.53
C GLN A 33 47.47 15.40 -2.79
N GLU A 34 46.72 16.52 -2.72
CA GLU A 34 47.14 17.92 -3.01
C GLU A 34 47.54 18.12 -4.49
N GLN A 35 47.08 19.09 -5.30
CA GLN A 35 46.31 20.34 -5.17
C GLN A 35 45.13 20.36 -6.21
N GLU A 36 44.33 21.39 -6.54
CA GLU A 36 44.29 22.84 -6.24
C GLU A 36 42.85 23.44 -6.38
N SER A 37 42.74 24.78 -6.36
CA SER A 37 41.60 25.65 -6.76
C SER A 37 42.22 26.93 -7.40
N PRO A 38 41.57 27.81 -8.22
CA PRO A 38 40.16 28.21 -8.07
C PRO A 38 39.38 28.80 -9.30
N LYS A 39 38.07 29.09 -9.07
CA LYS A 39 37.30 30.30 -9.49
C LYS A 39 36.96 30.60 -10.98
N SER A 40 35.68 30.42 -11.31
CA SER A 40 34.75 31.44 -11.89
C SER A 40 33.32 30.86 -11.85
N MET A 41 32.29 31.55 -11.33
CA MET A 41 31.54 32.67 -11.90
C MET A 41 30.92 32.39 -13.29
N ASP A 42 29.73 31.79 -13.30
CA ASP A 42 28.63 32.26 -14.14
C ASP A 42 27.29 32.21 -13.36
N SER A 43 26.39 33.13 -13.69
CA SER A 43 25.15 33.42 -12.97
C SER A 43 23.95 33.25 -13.89
N THR A 44 23.47 32.03 -14.08
CA THR A 44 22.14 31.80 -14.65
C THR A 44 21.10 31.67 -13.54
N GLN A 45 20.49 32.81 -13.23
CA GLN A 45 19.43 32.99 -12.25
C GLN A 45 18.10 32.40 -12.77
N THR A 46 17.94 31.08 -12.68
CA THR A 46 16.64 30.44 -12.94
C THR A 46 15.77 30.54 -11.70
N SER A 47 14.82 31.49 -11.72
CA SER A 47 13.83 31.68 -10.68
C SER A 47 13.14 30.38 -10.27
N PRO A 48 12.85 30.14 -8.98
CA PRO A 48 11.95 29.07 -8.59
C PRO A 48 10.54 29.41 -9.08
N LYS A 49 10.22 28.95 -10.30
CA LYS A 49 8.85 28.87 -10.80
C LYS A 49 8.08 28.02 -9.81
N ALA A 50 7.24 28.67 -9.00
CA ALA A 50 6.42 27.99 -8.00
C ALA A 50 5.71 26.82 -8.67
N ALA A 51 6.09 25.60 -8.28
CA ALA A 51 5.46 24.39 -8.82
C ALA A 51 3.97 24.49 -8.50
N ALA A 52 3.13 24.48 -9.54
CA ALA A 52 1.70 24.44 -9.35
C ALA A 52 1.40 23.23 -8.47
N LYS A 53 0.77 23.44 -7.31
CA LYS A 53 0.39 22.37 -6.38
C LYS A 53 -0.31 21.29 -7.21
N PRO A 54 0.16 20.02 -7.21
CA PRO A 54 -0.46 18.98 -8.00
C PRO A 54 -1.97 18.94 -7.76
N ALA A 55 -2.75 18.78 -8.82
CA ALA A 55 -4.20 18.71 -8.71
C ALA A 55 -4.57 17.60 -7.71
N GLU A 56 -5.25 17.98 -6.64
CA GLU A 56 -5.48 17.05 -5.53
C GLU A 56 -6.42 15.92 -5.97
N LYS A 57 -5.89 14.69 -6.01
CA LYS A 57 -6.65 13.52 -6.47
C LYS A 57 -7.85 13.27 -5.56
N ASN A 58 -9.05 13.25 -6.13
CA ASN A 58 -10.31 13.09 -5.38
C ASN A 58 -10.74 11.61 -5.41
N LEU A 59 -10.91 11.01 -4.22
CA LEU A 59 -11.21 9.57 -4.08
C LEU A 59 -12.58 9.18 -4.65
N ASP A 60 -13.60 10.03 -4.51
CA ASP A 60 -14.93 9.77 -5.07
C ASP A 60 -14.87 9.75 -6.60
N LYS A 61 -14.11 10.68 -7.20
CA LYS A 61 -13.87 10.69 -8.66
C LYS A 61 -13.09 9.46 -9.12
N MET A 62 -12.10 9.00 -8.36
CA MET A 62 -11.34 7.78 -8.68
C MET A 62 -12.24 6.54 -8.62
N LEU A 63 -13.10 6.42 -7.60
CA LEU A 63 -14.11 5.36 -7.51
C LEU A 63 -15.11 5.39 -8.67
N SER A 64 -15.59 6.57 -9.06
CA SER A 64 -16.47 6.71 -10.22
C SER A 64 -15.77 6.27 -11.50
N GLY A 65 -14.53 6.70 -11.73
CA GLY A 65 -13.73 6.29 -12.89
C GLY A 65 -13.47 4.78 -12.96
N LEU A 66 -13.10 4.17 -11.83
CA LEU A 66 -12.94 2.71 -11.73
C LEU A 66 -14.24 1.97 -12.11
N LYS A 67 -15.37 2.42 -11.55
CA LYS A 67 -16.69 1.83 -11.84
C LYS A 67 -17.09 2.02 -13.31
N GLU A 68 -16.84 3.19 -13.89
CA GLU A 68 -17.08 3.46 -15.31
C GLU A 68 -16.23 2.56 -16.22
N SER A 69 -14.96 2.31 -15.85
CA SER A 69 -14.04 1.40 -16.55
C SER A 69 -14.57 -0.04 -16.57
N MET A 70 -14.91 -0.59 -15.40
CA MET A 70 -15.50 -1.93 -15.27
C MET A 70 -16.83 -2.06 -16.04
N ILE A 71 -17.72 -1.06 -15.95
CA ILE A 71 -19.00 -1.06 -16.70
C ILE A 71 -18.76 -0.99 -18.22
N SER A 72 -17.72 -0.29 -18.67
CA SER A 72 -17.34 -0.20 -20.08
C SER A 72 -16.83 -1.55 -20.60
N TYR A 73 -15.97 -2.23 -19.83
CA TYR A 73 -15.46 -3.55 -20.20
C TYR A 73 -16.58 -4.60 -20.22
N LEU A 74 -17.43 -4.62 -19.18
CA LEU A 74 -18.62 -5.51 -19.12
C LEU A 74 -19.48 -5.43 -20.38
N LYS A 75 -19.71 -4.22 -20.90
CA LYS A 75 -20.52 -3.98 -22.12
C LYS A 75 -19.81 -4.27 -23.44
N SER A 76 -18.48 -4.27 -23.46
CA SER A 76 -17.70 -4.41 -24.70
C SER A 76 -17.11 -5.80 -24.91
N ALA A 77 -16.93 -6.58 -23.84
CA ALA A 77 -16.29 -7.89 -23.88
C ALA A 77 -17.14 -9.05 -23.31
N GLU A 78 -18.29 -8.77 -22.69
CA GLU A 78 -19.16 -9.78 -22.05
C GLU A 78 -18.42 -10.78 -21.11
N PRO A 79 -17.56 -10.31 -20.18
CA PRO A 79 -16.84 -11.15 -19.22
C PRO A 79 -17.80 -11.87 -18.25
N PRO A 80 -17.34 -12.94 -17.55
CA PRO A 80 -18.20 -13.77 -16.68
C PRO A 80 -18.56 -13.13 -15.32
N TYR A 81 -18.37 -11.81 -15.15
CA TYR A 81 -18.82 -11.06 -13.97
C TYR A 81 -20.06 -10.21 -14.28
N THR A 82 -20.73 -9.73 -13.23
CA THR A 82 -22.00 -9.00 -13.33
C THR A 82 -21.91 -7.57 -12.79
N MET A 83 -22.96 -6.77 -13.01
CA MET A 83 -23.12 -5.47 -12.36
C MET A 83 -23.07 -5.57 -10.81
N ASP A 84 -23.58 -6.66 -10.23
CA ASP A 84 -23.57 -6.86 -8.77
C ASP A 84 -22.15 -7.09 -8.24
N ASP A 85 -21.25 -7.64 -9.06
CA ASP A 85 -19.83 -7.81 -8.72
C ASP A 85 -19.08 -6.47 -8.78
N ILE A 86 -19.37 -5.63 -9.78
CA ILE A 86 -18.86 -4.24 -9.84
C ILE A 86 -19.32 -3.44 -8.61
N ASP A 87 -20.62 -3.50 -8.28
CA ASP A 87 -21.20 -2.84 -7.12
C ASP A 87 -20.61 -3.37 -5.80
N SER A 88 -20.27 -4.67 -5.76
CA SER A 88 -19.57 -5.28 -4.63
C SER A 88 -18.14 -4.76 -4.48
N CYS A 89 -17.40 -4.57 -5.58
CA CYS A 89 -16.06 -3.96 -5.56
C CYS A 89 -16.11 -2.50 -5.07
N GLU A 90 -17.01 -1.69 -5.63
CA GLU A 90 -17.22 -0.30 -5.21
C GLU A 90 -17.56 -0.22 -3.71
N LYS A 91 -18.41 -1.13 -3.22
CA LYS A 91 -18.82 -1.21 -1.81
C LYS A 91 -17.65 -1.57 -0.88
N ILE A 92 -16.77 -2.48 -1.28
CA ILE A 92 -15.56 -2.83 -0.51
C ILE A 92 -14.66 -1.59 -0.37
N LEU A 93 -14.41 -0.87 -1.46
CA LEU A 93 -13.53 0.30 -1.45
C LEU A 93 -14.15 1.49 -0.69
N LYS A 94 -15.47 1.70 -0.80
CA LYS A 94 -16.19 2.70 0.03
C LYS A 94 -16.12 2.36 1.52
N ALA A 95 -16.31 1.09 1.90
CA ALA A 95 -16.17 0.66 3.28
C ALA A 95 -14.74 0.86 3.80
N TYR A 96 -13.73 0.57 2.98
CA TYR A 96 -12.32 0.83 3.27
C TYR A 96 -12.05 2.33 3.52
N ILE A 97 -12.50 3.23 2.64
CA ILE A 97 -12.30 4.69 2.80
C ILE A 97 -12.92 5.20 4.11
N VAL A 98 -14.08 4.68 4.51
CA VAL A 98 -14.70 5.01 5.81
C VAL A 98 -13.88 4.45 6.97
N ALA A 99 -13.44 3.19 6.90
CA ALA A 99 -12.69 2.53 7.95
C ALA A 99 -11.30 3.17 8.19
N ILE A 100 -10.52 3.41 7.12
CA ILE A 100 -9.20 4.04 7.19
C ILE A 100 -9.29 5.51 7.64
N ASN A 101 -10.44 6.17 7.41
CA ASN A 101 -10.68 7.49 7.98
C ASN A 101 -11.06 7.47 9.47
N ALA A 102 -11.63 6.37 9.95
CA ALA A 102 -12.02 6.19 11.33
C ALA A 102 -10.89 5.64 12.23
N SER A 103 -9.87 4.98 11.66
CA SER A 103 -8.76 4.36 12.41
C SER A 103 -7.93 5.35 13.22
N LYS A 104 -7.26 4.83 14.26
CA LYS A 104 -6.55 5.60 15.29
C LYS A 104 -5.03 5.42 15.29
N SER A 105 -4.49 4.43 14.58
CA SER A 105 -3.04 4.19 14.46
C SER A 105 -2.68 3.53 13.12
N LYS A 106 -1.39 3.53 12.75
CA LYS A 106 -0.91 2.89 11.51
C LYS A 106 -1.19 1.39 11.54
N GLU A 107 -1.01 0.73 12.68
CA GLU A 107 -1.22 -0.71 12.85
C GLU A 107 -2.68 -1.10 12.58
N GLN A 108 -3.64 -0.34 13.13
CA GLN A 108 -5.06 -0.52 12.80
C GLN A 108 -5.33 -0.25 11.31
N GLY A 109 -4.66 0.76 10.74
CA GLY A 109 -4.76 1.07 9.32
C GLY A 109 -4.27 -0.06 8.41
N MET A 110 -3.16 -0.71 8.73
CA MET A 110 -2.63 -1.83 7.94
C MET A 110 -3.52 -3.07 8.03
N GLU A 111 -4.13 -3.36 9.18
CA GLU A 111 -5.11 -4.45 9.29
C GLU A 111 -6.38 -4.18 8.45
N ILE A 112 -6.81 -2.92 8.36
CA ILE A 112 -7.90 -2.49 7.48
C ILE A 112 -7.51 -2.64 5.99
N VAL A 113 -6.28 -2.28 5.62
CA VAL A 113 -5.75 -2.46 4.25
C VAL A 113 -5.73 -3.95 3.89
N LYS A 114 -5.08 -4.79 4.70
CA LYS A 114 -5.04 -6.25 4.54
C LYS A 114 -6.42 -6.86 4.39
N THR A 115 -7.35 -6.53 5.30
CA THR A 115 -8.75 -7.00 5.23
C THR A 115 -9.42 -6.58 3.92
N THR A 116 -9.11 -5.39 3.40
CA THR A 116 -9.67 -4.89 2.14
C THR A 116 -9.12 -5.66 0.95
N VAL A 117 -7.80 -5.86 0.86
CA VAL A 117 -7.16 -6.61 -0.22
C VAL A 117 -7.67 -8.06 -0.24
N LEU A 118 -7.71 -8.75 0.90
CA LEU A 118 -8.25 -10.12 0.98
C LEU A 118 -9.73 -10.22 0.59
N ASN A 119 -10.54 -9.19 0.84
CA ASN A 119 -11.92 -9.14 0.35
C ASN A 119 -12.01 -8.92 -1.17
N LEU A 120 -11.07 -8.17 -1.76
CA LEU A 120 -10.96 -7.98 -3.21
C LEU A 120 -10.49 -9.26 -3.91
N ASN A 121 -9.47 -9.96 -3.41
CA ASN A 121 -9.04 -11.27 -3.93
C ASN A 121 -10.22 -12.26 -3.91
N LYS A 122 -10.93 -12.33 -2.78
CA LYS A 122 -12.12 -13.20 -2.63
C LYS A 122 -13.28 -12.80 -3.54
N LEU A 123 -13.38 -11.54 -3.96
CA LEU A 123 -14.34 -11.12 -4.98
C LEU A 123 -13.87 -11.57 -6.37
N ASN A 124 -12.61 -11.29 -6.73
CA ASN A 124 -12.05 -11.63 -8.03
C ASN A 124 -12.08 -13.14 -8.32
N GLY A 125 -11.75 -13.97 -7.33
CA GLY A 125 -11.81 -15.43 -7.45
C GLY A 125 -13.22 -16.03 -7.54
N LYS A 126 -14.28 -15.27 -7.20
CA LYS A 126 -15.67 -15.69 -7.53
C LYS A 126 -16.02 -15.42 -8.98
N THR A 127 -15.38 -14.42 -9.58
CA THR A 127 -15.56 -13.99 -10.98
C THR A 127 -14.50 -14.60 -11.90
N GLU A 128 -13.97 -15.78 -11.56
CA GLU A 128 -12.94 -16.48 -12.35
C GLU A 128 -11.69 -15.62 -12.64
N GLU A 129 -11.31 -14.77 -11.68
CA GLU A 129 -10.25 -13.76 -11.74
C GLU A 129 -10.43 -12.63 -12.78
N SER A 130 -11.61 -12.52 -13.41
CA SER A 130 -11.88 -11.59 -14.53
C SER A 130 -12.41 -10.19 -14.16
N LEU A 131 -12.71 -9.90 -12.89
CA LEU A 131 -13.26 -8.59 -12.48
C LEU A 131 -12.16 -7.52 -12.37
N ILE A 132 -10.96 -7.90 -11.93
CA ILE A 132 -9.82 -7.02 -11.70
C ILE A 132 -8.77 -7.22 -12.81
N GLU A 133 -9.09 -6.66 -13.96
CA GLU A 133 -8.21 -6.59 -15.14
C GLU A 133 -7.05 -5.59 -14.94
N THR A 134 -6.04 -5.67 -15.81
CA THR A 134 -4.77 -4.90 -15.68
C THR A 134 -4.95 -3.42 -15.33
N SER A 135 -5.91 -2.74 -15.96
CA SER A 135 -6.23 -1.31 -15.75
C SER A 135 -6.87 -1.01 -14.39
N GLU A 136 -7.61 -1.97 -13.83
CA GLU A 136 -8.31 -1.87 -12.57
C GLU A 136 -7.34 -2.10 -11.40
N ARG A 137 -6.32 -2.97 -11.59
CA ARG A 137 -5.27 -3.25 -10.59
C ARG A 137 -4.60 -1.97 -10.09
N GLU A 138 -4.11 -1.15 -11.03
CA GLU A 138 -3.42 0.10 -10.73
C GLU A 138 -4.35 1.10 -10.02
N GLN A 139 -5.59 1.27 -10.52
CA GLN A 139 -6.57 2.19 -9.95
C GLN A 139 -7.00 1.79 -8.52
N ILE A 140 -7.21 0.49 -8.27
CA ILE A 140 -7.59 -0.03 -6.94
C ILE A 140 -6.45 0.19 -5.94
N ALA A 141 -5.21 -0.14 -6.34
CA ALA A 141 -4.02 0.11 -5.53
C ALA A 141 -3.88 1.61 -5.19
N GLU A 142 -4.03 2.48 -6.19
CA GLU A 142 -3.92 3.92 -6.03
C GLU A 142 -4.99 4.50 -5.07
N ILE A 143 -6.24 4.04 -5.15
CA ILE A 143 -7.31 4.43 -4.23
C ILE A 143 -6.94 4.08 -2.78
N ILE A 144 -6.38 2.89 -2.55
CA ILE A 144 -5.98 2.41 -1.22
C ILE A 144 -4.77 3.20 -0.69
N VAL A 145 -3.69 3.29 -1.47
CA VAL A 145 -2.46 4.03 -1.14
C VAL A 145 -2.75 5.51 -0.87
N LEU A 146 -3.62 6.15 -1.65
CA LEU A 146 -3.98 7.56 -1.47
C LEU A 146 -4.82 7.82 -0.21
N ALA A 147 -5.75 6.92 0.14
CA ALA A 147 -6.58 7.10 1.34
C ALA A 147 -5.78 6.90 2.63
N ALA A 148 -4.87 5.92 2.67
CA ALA A 148 -4.00 5.69 3.81
C ALA A 148 -2.89 6.76 3.94
N SER A 149 -2.35 7.28 2.83
CA SER A 149 -1.34 8.36 2.87
C SER A 149 -1.94 9.69 3.31
N ARG A 150 -3.20 9.97 2.94
CA ARG A 150 -4.01 11.05 3.55
C ARG A 150 -4.21 10.92 5.06
N LYS A 151 -4.05 9.72 5.62
CA LYS A 151 -4.04 9.48 7.07
C LYS A 151 -2.65 9.52 7.71
N GLY A 152 -1.60 9.69 6.90
CA GLY A 152 -0.21 9.69 7.34
C GLY A 152 0.35 8.29 7.64
N TYR A 153 -0.24 7.22 7.09
CA TYR A 153 0.22 5.86 7.34
C TYR A 153 1.28 5.36 6.36
N ASN A 154 1.39 5.98 5.19
CA ASN A 154 2.35 5.63 4.14
C ASN A 154 2.67 6.87 3.27
N THR A 155 3.72 6.80 2.47
CA THR A 155 3.93 7.79 1.39
C THR A 155 3.02 7.48 0.19
N VAL A 156 2.83 8.45 -0.70
CA VAL A 156 2.00 8.26 -1.91
C VAL A 156 2.61 7.27 -2.92
N ASP A 157 3.89 6.91 -2.76
CA ASP A 157 4.65 6.01 -3.61
C ASP A 157 4.91 4.63 -2.93
N GLU A 158 4.44 4.43 -1.70
CA GLU A 158 4.57 3.19 -0.92
C GLU A 158 3.33 2.30 -1.16
N ASP A 159 3.48 1.25 -1.97
CA ASP A 159 2.41 0.26 -2.22
C ASP A 159 2.21 -0.67 -1.01
N ILE A 160 1.41 -0.20 -0.07
CA ILE A 160 0.99 -0.94 1.13
C ILE A 160 0.06 -2.13 0.86
N THR A 161 -0.23 -2.47 -0.40
CA THR A 161 -1.15 -3.57 -0.75
C THR A 161 -0.46 -4.81 -1.32
N GLU A 162 0.80 -4.68 -1.77
CA GLU A 162 1.56 -5.73 -2.46
C GLU A 162 1.65 -7.04 -1.68
N GLU A 163 1.85 -7.01 -0.34
CA GLU A 163 2.00 -8.20 0.51
C GLU A 163 0.81 -9.19 0.44
N TRP A 164 -0.39 -8.70 0.12
CA TRP A 164 -1.63 -9.48 0.16
C TRP A 164 -2.35 -9.58 -1.18
N ARG A 165 -1.81 -8.99 -2.25
CA ARG A 165 -2.46 -8.91 -3.55
C ARG A 165 -2.28 -10.22 -4.33
N GLU A 166 -3.37 -10.81 -4.79
CA GLU A 166 -3.37 -11.98 -5.69
C GLU A 166 -3.78 -11.61 -7.14
N TRP A 167 -4.42 -10.44 -7.29
CA TRP A 167 -4.66 -9.74 -8.56
C TRP A 167 -3.54 -8.74 -8.88
#